data_AF-A0A386RGT9-F1
#
_entry.id   AF-A0A386RGT9-F1
#
_cell.length_a   1.000
_cell.length_b   1.000
_cell.length_c   1.000
_cell.angle_alpha   90.00
_cell.angle_beta   90.00
_cell.angle_gamma   90.00
#
_symmetry.space_group_name_H-M   'P 1'
#
loop_
_entity.id
_entity.type
_entity.pdbx_description
1 polymer ?
#
loop_
_entity_poly.entity_id
_entity_poly.type
_entity_poly.pdbx_seq_one_letter_code
_entity_poly.pdbx_strand_id
1 'polypeptide(L)' 'MQFANVLRKRRKELHLTQQHLAGYEASALQSAYSVSKFGIRGLTQATAKELAVDKITVNAYNPGIVRTKM' A
#
# COMPACT_ATOMS: atom_id res chain seq x y z
N MET A 1 -6.59 15.21 1.06
CA MET A 1 -7.66 15.43 0.06
C MET A 1 -7.13 15.78 -1.35
N GLN A 2 -6.00 16.47 -1.51
CA GLN A 2 -5.46 16.87 -2.83
C GLN A 2 -5.08 15.69 -3.74
N PHE A 3 -4.52 14.61 -3.17
CA PHE A 3 -4.11 13.40 -3.91
C PHE A 3 -5.30 12.64 -4.54
N ALA A 4 -6.41 12.52 -3.82
CA ALA A 4 -7.62 11.86 -4.32
C ALA A 4 -8.20 12.59 -5.54
N ASN A 5 -8.18 13.93 -5.55
CA ASN A 5 -8.69 14.73 -6.66
C ASN A 5 -7.87 14.56 -7.96
N VAL A 6 -6.57 14.27 -7.86
CA VAL A 6 -5.73 13.97 -9.04
C VAL A 6 -6.08 12.59 -9.62
N LEU A 7 -6.31 11.58 -8.78
CA LEU A 7 -6.71 10.23 -9.21
C LEU A 7 -8.12 10.23 -9.83
N ARG A 8 -9.07 10.94 -9.21
CA ARG A 8 -10.43 11.14 -9.73
C ARG A 8 -10.45 11.73 -11.14
N LYS A 9 -9.62 12.75 -11.39
CA LYS A 9 -9.53 13.40 -12.71
C LYS A 9 -9.03 12.49 -13.84
N ARG A 10 -8.33 11.39 -13.53
CA ARG A 10 -7.68 10.54 -14.54
C ARG A 10 -8.24 9.11 -14.63
N ARG A 11 -9.23 8.72 -13.81
CA ARG A 11 -9.73 7.32 -13.69
C ARG A 11 -8.58 6.30 -13.69
N LYS A 12 -7.58 6.52 -12.85
CA LYS A 12 -6.39 5.65 -12.75
C LYS A 12 -6.49 4.75 -11.53
N GLU A 13 -6.03 3.52 -11.69
CA GLU A 13 -5.75 2.63 -10.57
C GLU A 13 -4.62 3.19 -9.71
N LEU A 14 -4.74 3.04 -8.39
CA LEU A 14 -3.69 3.41 -7.44
C LEU A 14 -2.92 2.15 -7.04
N HIS A 15 -1.61 2.13 -7.30
CA HIS A 15 -0.74 1.01 -6.93
C HIS A 15 0.23 1.42 -5.83
N LEU A 16 0.18 0.72 -4.70
CA LEU A 16 1.10 0.88 -3.57
C LEU A 16 2.08 -0.30 -3.53
N THR A 17 3.31 -0.08 -3.09
CA THR A 17 4.28 -1.18 -2.93
C THR A 17 4.45 -1.50 -1.45
N GLN A 18 4.13 -2.75 -1.11
CA GLN A 18 4.49 -3.39 0.15
C GLN A 18 5.65 -4.32 -0.08
N GLN A 19 6.36 -4.73 0.96
CA GLN A 19 7.36 -5.79 0.84
C GLN A 19 7.22 -6.62 2.11
N HIS A 20 7.20 -7.94 1.95
CA HIS A 20 7.42 -8.92 3.02
C HIS A 20 6.21 -9.39 3.86
N LEU A 21 6.42 -10.54 4.54
CA LEU A 21 5.55 -11.08 5.60
C LEU A 21 5.34 -10.06 6.73
N ALA A 22 6.25 -9.09 6.86
CA ALA A 22 6.16 -7.92 7.72
C ALA A 22 4.94 -7.00 7.50
N GLY A 23 4.08 -7.25 6.52
CA GLY A 23 2.74 -6.62 6.41
C GLY A 23 1.60 -7.44 7.05
N TYR A 24 1.89 -8.64 7.54
CA TYR A 24 0.97 -9.59 8.16
C TYR A 24 1.42 -9.99 9.56
N GLU A 25 2.73 -10.18 9.77
CA GLU A 25 3.36 -10.55 11.02
C GLU A 25 4.65 -9.74 11.22
N ALA A 26 4.81 -9.09 12.37
CA ALA A 26 5.97 -8.25 12.63
C ALA A 26 7.22 -9.10 12.90
N SER A 27 8.36 -8.71 12.34
CA SER A 27 9.65 -9.39 12.59
C SER A 27 10.39 -8.75 13.77
N ALA A 28 10.97 -9.59 14.63
CA ALA A 28 11.81 -9.13 15.73
C ALA A 28 12.99 -8.28 15.21
N LEU A 29 13.36 -7.24 15.97
CA LEU A 29 14.42 -6.27 15.62
C LEU A 29 14.14 -5.39 14.38
N GLN A 30 12.95 -5.50 13.77
CA GLN A 30 12.53 -4.70 12.62
C GLN A 30 11.21 -3.97 12.88
N SER A 31 11.06 -3.36 14.06
CA SER A 31 9.81 -2.71 14.48
C SER A 31 9.40 -1.56 13.56
N ALA A 32 10.28 -0.59 13.31
CA ALA A 32 10.00 0.55 12.43
C ALA A 32 9.69 0.12 10.98
N TYR A 33 10.43 -0.86 10.47
CA TYR A 33 10.19 -1.43 9.15
C TYR A 33 8.81 -2.12 9.10
N SER A 34 8.50 -2.98 10.06
CA SER A 34 7.20 -3.67 10.15
C SER A 34 6.06 -2.66 10.24
N VAL A 35 6.14 -1.66 11.14
CA VAL A 35 5.12 -0.60 11.26
C VAL A 35 4.89 0.11 9.93
N SER A 36 5.95 0.45 9.18
CA SER A 36 5.79 1.08 7.87
C SER A 36 5.03 0.19 6.87
N LYS A 37 5.25 -1.13 6.90
CA LYS A 37 4.58 -2.10 6.02
C LYS A 37 3.13 -2.35 6.41
N PHE A 38 2.83 -2.49 7.71
CA PHE A 38 1.44 -2.52 8.18
C PHE A 38 0.71 -1.22 7.83
N GLY A 39 1.39 -0.08 7.96
CA GLY A 39 0.87 1.25 7.66
C GLY A 39 0.35 1.36 6.23
N ILE A 40 1.14 0.98 5.22
CA ILE A 40 0.63 1.11 3.84
C ILE A 40 -0.46 0.09 3.51
N ARG A 41 -0.56 -1.05 4.23
CA ARG A 41 -1.66 -2.01 4.04
C ARG A 41 -2.96 -1.40 4.53
N GLY A 42 -2.94 -0.78 5.71
CA GLY A 42 -4.06 0.01 6.22
C GLY A 42 -4.41 1.16 5.28
N LEU A 43 -3.40 1.85 4.75
CA LEU A 43 -3.58 2.95 3.79
C LEU A 43 -4.27 2.48 2.50
N THR A 44 -3.85 1.37 1.87
CA THR A 44 -4.53 0.90 0.66
C THR A 44 -5.97 0.49 0.95
N GLN A 45 -6.26 -0.14 2.09
CA GLN A 45 -7.62 -0.50 2.46
C GLN A 45 -8.52 0.72 2.70
N ALA A 46 -8.02 1.72 3.43
CA ALA A 46 -8.75 2.97 3.66
C ALA A 46 -9.00 3.71 2.33
N THR A 47 -7.94 3.87 1.53
CA THR A 47 -8.01 4.58 0.25
C THR A 47 -8.90 3.84 -0.77
N ALA A 48 -8.89 2.50 -0.78
CA ALA A 48 -9.79 1.70 -1.62
C ALA A 48 -11.26 1.98 -1.30
N LYS A 49 -11.62 2.08 -0.01
CA LYS A 49 -12.99 2.40 0.42
C LYS A 49 -13.37 3.83 0.04
N GLU A 50 -12.46 4.79 0.24
CA GLU A 50 -12.70 6.20 -0.09
C GLU A 50 -12.89 6.44 -1.59
N LEU A 51 -12.15 5.71 -2.43
CA LEU A 51 -12.16 5.88 -3.89
C LEU A 51 -13.11 4.92 -4.62
N ALA A 52 -13.76 4.00 -3.90
CA ALA A 52 -14.72 3.05 -4.49
C ALA A 52 -15.90 3.75 -5.17
N VAL A 53 -16.39 4.86 -4.60
CA VAL A 53 -17.48 5.67 -5.19
C VAL A 53 -17.13 6.22 -6.57
N ASP A 54 -15.83 6.44 -6.81
CA ASP A 54 -15.29 6.95 -8.06
C ASP A 54 -14.91 5.82 -9.05
N LYS A 55 -15.23 4.57 -8.72
CA LYS A 55 -14.85 3.35 -9.46
C LYS A 55 -13.34 3.21 -9.68
N ILE A 56 -12.55 3.64 -8.69
CA ILE A 56 -11.09 3.53 -8.70
C ILE A 56 -10.68 2.38 -7.78
N THR A 57 -9.90 1.43 -8.31
CA THR A 57 -9.29 0.36 -7.53
C THR A 57 -7.96 0.82 -6.95
N VAL A 58 -7.68 0.37 -5.73
CA VAL A 58 -6.41 0.60 -5.05
C VAL A 58 -5.82 -0.75 -4.68
N ASN A 59 -4.66 -1.08 -5.25
CA ASN A 59 -3.98 -2.34 -5.03
C ASN A 59 -2.61 -2.12 -4.39
N ALA A 60 -2.17 -3.07 -3.58
CA ALA A 60 -0.80 -3.10 -3.08
C ALA A 60 -0.09 -4.38 -3.52
N TYR A 61 1.13 -4.23 -4.04
CA TYR A 61 1.98 -5.36 -4.43
C TYR A 61 2.90 -5.73 -3.27
N ASN A 62 2.88 -6.98 -2.84
CA ASN A 62 3.72 -7.49 -1.76
C ASN A 62 4.64 -8.61 -2.26
N PRO A 63 5.78 -8.28 -2.88
CA PRO A 63 6.74 -9.30 -3.22
C PRO A 63 7.40 -9.84 -1.94
N GLY A 64 7.74 -11.12 -1.99
CA GLY A 64 8.48 -11.80 -0.94
C GLY A 64 9.96 -11.37 -0.92
N ILE A 65 10.82 -12.24 -0.41
CA ILE A 65 12.26 -12.01 -0.45
C ILE A 65 12.71 -12.04 -1.92
N VAL A 66 13.18 -10.89 -2.42
CA VAL A 66 13.72 -10.76 -3.78
C VAL A 66 15.21 -10.47 -3.69
N ARG A 67 16.02 -11.19 -4.46
CA ARG A 67 17.44 -10.86 -4.62
C ARG A 67 17.59 -9.57 -5.41
N THR A 68 17.86 -8.48 -4.71
CA THR A 68 18.25 -7.20 -5.30
C THR A 68 19.68 -6.86 -4.89
N LYS A 69 20.39 -6.08 -5.71
CA LYS A 69 21.65 -5.46 -5.25
C LYS A 69 21.30 -4.50 -4.10
N MET A 70 22.07 -4.55 -3.03
CA MET A 70 22.02 -3.55 -1.96
C MET A 70 22.88 -2.35 -2.33
#